data_AF-A0A251SFI6-F1
#
_entry.id   AF-A0A251SFI6-F1
#
_cell.length_a   1.000
_cell.length_b   1.000
_cell.length_c   1.000
_cell.angle_alpha   90.00
_cell.angle_beta   90.00
_cell.angle_gamma   90.00
#
_symmetry.space_group_name_H-M   'P 1'
#
loop_
_entity.id
_entity.type
_entity.pdbx_description
1 polymer ?
#
loop_
_entity_poly.entity_id
_entity_poly.type
_entity_poly.pdbx_seq_one_letter_code
_entity_poly.pdbx_strand_id
1 'polypeptide(L)'
;MSSVPSERVDRYKSSKKSLSYQLTINIFHVCTDFCYIEEINGPSGDYCDETKTQYPCNPSKGYYGRGPLQLTWNYNYALAGKDIGFDGLNNPEIVATDPAISFRAALWFWMNNVHSVIGQGFGATIRAINGMECNGGNSNSVTSRVQYYTQYCNQLGVAPGDNLQC
;
A
#
# COMPACT_ATOMS: atom_id res chain seq x y z
N MET A 1 30.21 -25.75 -2.66
CA MET A 1 28.84 -25.20 -2.77
C MET A 1 28.09 -25.57 -1.50
N SER A 2 27.96 -24.63 -0.56
CA SER A 2 27.27 -24.87 0.70
C SER A 2 25.77 -24.98 0.44
N SER A 3 25.18 -26.16 0.65
CA SER A 3 23.74 -26.40 0.54
C SER A 3 23.00 -25.55 1.57
N VAL A 4 22.12 -24.67 1.13
CA VAL A 4 21.23 -23.92 2.03
C VAL A 4 20.32 -24.93 2.75
N PRO A 5 20.25 -24.93 4.10
CA PRO A 5 19.44 -25.90 4.84
C PRO A 5 17.95 -25.84 4.46
N SER A 6 17.29 -27.01 4.33
CA SER A 6 15.87 -27.15 3.97
C SER A 6 14.96 -26.22 4.77
N GLU A 7 15.11 -26.18 6.10
CA GLU A 7 14.32 -25.29 6.97
C GLU A 7 14.46 -23.81 6.62
N ARG A 8 15.63 -23.38 6.15
CA ARG A 8 15.87 -21.99 5.75
C ARG A 8 15.15 -21.69 4.43
N VAL A 9 15.11 -22.67 3.53
CA VAL A 9 14.33 -22.61 2.28
C VAL A 9 12.82 -22.63 2.58
N ASP A 10 12.36 -23.41 3.55
CA ASP A 10 10.95 -23.52 3.92
C ASP A 10 10.46 -22.29 4.67
N ARG A 11 11.25 -21.75 5.62
CA ARG A 11 10.99 -20.44 6.23
C ARG A 11 10.98 -19.32 5.20
N TYR A 12 11.88 -19.35 4.22
CA TYR A 12 11.91 -18.36 3.15
C TYR A 12 10.70 -18.46 2.22
N LYS A 13 10.28 -19.67 1.83
CA LYS A 13 9.06 -19.90 1.04
C LYS A 13 7.79 -19.52 1.81
N SER A 14 7.72 -19.86 3.09
CA SER A 14 6.63 -19.49 4.00
C SER A 14 6.56 -17.96 4.16
N SER A 15 7.70 -17.30 4.38
CA SER A 15 7.80 -15.85 4.45
C SER A 15 7.36 -15.18 3.15
N LYS A 16 7.82 -15.64 1.98
CA LYS A 16 7.37 -15.11 0.68
C LYS A 16 5.87 -15.28 0.43
N LYS A 17 5.30 -16.43 0.84
CA LYS A 17 3.86 -16.66 0.76
C LYS A 17 3.11 -15.69 1.68
N SER A 18 3.51 -15.60 2.95
CA SER A 18 2.94 -14.66 3.92
C SER A 18 2.98 -13.21 3.44
N LEU A 19 4.09 -12.82 2.81
CA LEU A 19 4.30 -11.48 2.27
C LEU A 19 3.37 -11.17 1.09
N SER A 20 3.21 -12.13 0.18
CA SER A 20 2.29 -12.04 -0.95
C SER A 20 0.85 -11.95 -0.45
N TYR A 21 0.48 -12.74 0.55
CA TYR A 21 -0.86 -12.70 1.15
C TYR A 21 -1.12 -11.36 1.84
N GLN A 22 -0.15 -10.87 2.63
CA GLN A 22 -0.29 -9.61 3.35
C GLN A 22 -0.46 -8.42 2.40
N LEU A 23 0.28 -8.42 1.28
CA LEU A 23 0.14 -7.43 0.22
C LEU A 23 -1.24 -7.51 -0.44
N THR A 24 -1.67 -8.71 -0.86
CA THR A 24 -2.98 -8.90 -1.49
C THR A 24 -4.09 -8.43 -0.58
N ILE A 25 -4.03 -8.77 0.71
CA ILE A 25 -5.03 -8.36 1.69
C ILE A 25 -5.10 -6.84 1.88
N ASN A 26 -3.94 -6.18 2.03
CA ASN A 26 -3.91 -4.72 2.17
C ASN A 26 -4.45 -4.02 0.92
N ILE A 27 -4.16 -4.54 -0.28
CA ILE A 27 -4.75 -4.07 -1.54
C ILE A 27 -6.27 -4.20 -1.50
N PHE A 28 -6.81 -5.38 -1.18
CA PHE A 28 -8.26 -5.59 -1.14
C PHE A 28 -8.96 -4.69 -0.13
N HIS A 29 -8.32 -4.40 1.01
CA HIS A 29 -8.92 -3.60 2.06
C HIS A 29 -8.86 -2.09 1.79
N VAL A 30 -7.74 -1.53 1.29
CA VAL A 30 -7.72 -0.12 0.85
C VAL A 30 -8.73 0.11 -0.28
N CYS A 31 -9.01 -0.92 -1.07
CA CYS A 31 -9.99 -0.89 -2.14
C CYS A 31 -11.43 -1.21 -1.75
N THR A 32 -11.70 -1.76 -0.55
CA THR A 32 -13.00 -2.26 -0.06
C THR A 32 -14.01 -2.68 -1.17
N ASP A 33 -13.54 -3.53 -2.10
CA ASP A 33 -14.17 -4.04 -3.35
C ASP A 33 -13.78 -3.40 -4.70
N PHE A 34 -12.58 -2.81 -4.87
CA PHE A 34 -12.14 -2.20 -6.14
C PHE A 34 -13.13 -1.18 -6.72
N CYS A 35 -14.11 -0.75 -5.93
CA CYS A 35 -15.20 0.13 -6.36
C CYS A 35 -14.69 1.52 -6.71
N TYR A 36 -13.61 1.94 -6.06
CA TYR A 36 -13.04 3.27 -6.18
C TYR A 36 -11.59 3.17 -6.66
N ILE A 37 -11.38 3.62 -7.89
CA ILE A 37 -10.06 3.77 -8.49
C ILE A 37 -9.39 5.06 -8.00
N GLU A 38 -10.19 6.10 -7.78
CA GLU A 38 -9.76 7.39 -7.26
C GLU A 38 -10.39 7.65 -5.87
N GLU A 39 -9.70 8.42 -5.04
CA GLU A 39 -10.16 8.87 -3.74
C GLU A 39 -11.49 9.65 -3.86
N ILE A 40 -12.44 9.33 -2.98
CA ILE A 40 -13.71 10.06 -2.89
C ILE A 40 -13.41 11.50 -2.47
N ASN A 41 -13.83 12.48 -3.27
CA ASN A 41 -13.51 13.90 -3.11
C ASN A 41 -12.01 14.23 -3.19
N GLY A 42 -11.17 13.34 -3.77
CA GLY A 42 -9.74 13.56 -3.94
C GLY A 42 -9.35 14.93 -4.52
N PRO A 43 -10.03 15.44 -5.58
CA PRO A 43 -9.76 16.77 -6.13
C PRO A 43 -9.94 17.96 -5.17
N SER A 44 -10.58 17.76 -4.00
CA SER A 44 -10.69 18.78 -2.97
C SER A 44 -9.49 18.84 -2.01
N GLY A 45 -8.65 17.80 -2.01
CA GLY A 45 -7.41 17.74 -1.25
C GLY A 45 -6.24 18.30 -2.06
N ASP A 46 -5.34 19.02 -1.38
CA ASP A 46 -4.19 19.65 -2.01
C ASP A 46 -3.16 18.61 -2.47
N TYR A 47 -2.81 17.66 -1.59
CA TYR A 47 -1.88 16.56 -1.82
C TYR A 47 -0.57 16.96 -2.54
N CYS A 48 -0.20 18.22 -2.42
CA CYS A 48 1.02 18.80 -2.89
C CYS A 48 1.81 19.21 -1.64
N ASP A 49 3.01 18.65 -1.48
CA ASP A 49 3.95 19.13 -0.48
C ASP A 49 5.00 19.99 -1.18
N GLU A 50 4.84 21.31 -1.12
CA GLU A 50 5.76 22.27 -1.76
C GLU A 50 7.14 22.30 -1.11
N THR A 51 7.27 21.74 0.11
CA THR A 51 8.59 21.60 0.75
C THR A 51 9.46 20.56 0.04
N LYS A 52 8.86 19.66 -0.74
CA LYS A 52 9.56 18.67 -1.59
C LYS A 52 9.96 19.29 -2.93
N THR A 53 10.90 20.23 -2.89
CA THR A 53 11.40 20.94 -4.09
C THR A 53 11.97 20.05 -5.19
N GLN A 54 12.42 18.84 -4.84
CA GLN A 54 12.90 17.83 -5.79
C GLN A 54 11.78 17.18 -6.63
N TYR A 55 10.52 17.30 -6.19
CA TYR A 55 9.33 16.77 -6.87
C TYR A 55 8.26 17.88 -6.98
N PRO A 56 8.52 18.93 -7.77
CA PRO A 56 7.65 20.10 -7.82
C PRO A 56 6.26 19.71 -8.33
N CYS A 57 5.23 20.22 -7.67
CA CYS A 57 3.85 19.99 -8.07
C CYS A 57 3.55 20.71 -9.39
N ASN A 58 2.83 20.04 -10.27
CA ASN A 58 2.26 20.67 -11.45
C ASN A 58 0.94 21.37 -11.07
N PRO A 59 0.80 22.71 -11.27
CA PRO A 59 -0.40 23.45 -10.86
C PRO A 59 -1.72 22.99 -11.51
N SER A 60 -1.64 22.23 -12.60
CA SER A 60 -2.80 21.69 -13.31
C SER A 60 -3.12 20.24 -12.94
N LYS A 61 -2.46 19.68 -11.92
CA LYS A 61 -2.58 18.28 -11.53
C LYS A 61 -2.86 18.13 -10.04
N GLY A 62 -3.55 17.04 -9.71
CA GLY A 62 -3.83 16.64 -8.32
C GLY A 62 -3.23 15.26 -8.02
N TYR A 63 -2.59 15.14 -6.86
CA TYR A 63 -1.91 13.92 -6.39
C TYR A 63 -2.68 13.20 -5.28
N TYR A 64 -4.02 13.27 -5.31
CA TYR A 64 -4.90 12.51 -4.43
C TYR A 64 -4.82 11.00 -4.70
N GLY A 65 -5.44 10.21 -3.81
CA GLY A 65 -5.35 8.76 -3.83
C GLY A 65 -5.80 8.13 -5.16
N ARG A 66 -4.94 7.31 -5.77
CA ARG A 66 -5.31 6.48 -6.93
C ARG A 66 -4.81 5.05 -6.82
N GLY A 67 -5.54 4.15 -7.44
CA GLY A 67 -5.18 2.75 -7.56
C GLY A 67 -5.27 1.97 -6.24
N PRO A 68 -4.72 0.75 -6.21
CA PRO A 68 -5.10 -0.22 -5.20
C PRO A 68 -4.67 0.08 -3.76
N LEU A 69 -3.59 0.85 -3.57
CA LEU A 69 -3.15 1.32 -2.25
C LEU A 69 -3.29 2.84 -2.10
N GLN A 70 -4.15 3.47 -2.91
CA GLN A 70 -4.41 4.92 -2.90
C GLN A 70 -3.09 5.72 -2.84
N LEU A 71 -2.29 5.61 -3.91
CA LEU A 71 -1.04 6.37 -4.02
C LEU A 71 -1.36 7.87 -3.95
N THR A 72 -0.72 8.57 -3.02
CA THR A 72 -1.00 9.97 -2.69
C THR A 72 0.30 10.75 -2.56
N TRP A 73 0.25 12.07 -2.79
CA TRP A 73 1.34 13.04 -2.71
C TRP A 73 2.29 13.09 -3.91
N ASN A 74 2.64 14.31 -4.33
CA ASN A 74 3.59 14.62 -5.41
C ASN A 74 4.88 13.79 -5.38
N TYR A 75 5.50 13.65 -4.20
CA TYR A 75 6.76 12.94 -4.06
C TYR A 75 6.63 11.42 -4.29
N ASN A 76 5.52 10.81 -3.89
CA ASN A 76 5.27 9.38 -4.14
C ASN A 76 4.99 9.12 -5.61
N TYR A 77 4.17 9.97 -6.25
CA TYR A 77 3.92 9.88 -7.69
C TYR A 77 5.21 10.04 -8.50
N ALA A 78 6.06 11.01 -8.16
CA ALA A 78 7.34 11.23 -8.83
C ALA A 78 8.28 10.02 -8.71
N LEU A 79 8.45 9.48 -7.50
CA LEU A 79 9.30 8.33 -7.24
C LEU A 79 8.77 7.04 -7.88
N ALA A 80 7.48 6.77 -7.75
CA ALA A 80 6.83 5.65 -8.41
C ALA A 80 6.96 5.74 -9.94
N GLY A 81 6.73 6.94 -10.48
CA GLY A 81 6.89 7.23 -11.91
C GLY A 81 8.29 6.92 -12.42
N LYS A 82 9.30 7.36 -11.68
CA LYS A 82 10.71 7.09 -12.00
C LYS A 82 11.04 5.60 -12.05
N ASP A 83 10.57 4.82 -11.09
CA ASP A 83 10.92 3.39 -10.99
C ASP A 83 10.10 2.50 -11.94
N ILE A 84 8.85 2.89 -12.24
CA ILE A 84 7.93 2.11 -13.07
C ILE A 84 8.00 2.52 -14.56
N GLY A 85 8.42 3.76 -14.85
CA GLY A 85 8.51 4.30 -16.20
C GLY A 85 7.26 5.06 -16.65
N PHE A 86 6.68 5.90 -15.80
CA PHE A 86 5.62 6.84 -16.16
C PHE A 86 5.89 8.25 -15.61
N ASP A 87 5.29 9.28 -16.19
CA ASP A 87 5.43 10.65 -15.69
C ASP A 87 4.44 10.89 -14.54
N GLY A 88 4.90 10.66 -13.30
CA GLY A 88 4.05 10.83 -12.13
C GLY A 88 3.72 12.29 -11.79
N LEU A 89 4.51 13.26 -12.24
CA LEU A 89 4.24 14.68 -11.91
C LEU A 89 3.29 15.33 -12.92
N ASN A 90 3.38 14.97 -14.20
CA ASN A 90 2.55 15.56 -15.26
C ASN A 90 1.44 14.64 -15.77
N ASN A 91 1.42 13.36 -15.37
CA ASN A 91 0.36 12.42 -15.73
C ASN A 91 0.00 11.48 -14.56
N PRO A 92 -0.30 11.99 -13.34
CA PRO A 92 -0.70 11.15 -12.22
C PRO A 92 -1.98 10.34 -12.46
N GLU A 93 -2.88 10.83 -13.33
CA GLU A 93 -4.12 10.14 -13.72
C GLU A 93 -3.89 8.77 -14.39
N ILE A 94 -2.68 8.50 -14.88
CA ILE A 94 -2.34 7.20 -15.46
C ILE A 94 -2.45 6.05 -14.44
N VAL A 95 -2.28 6.34 -13.14
CA VAL A 95 -2.46 5.37 -12.05
C VAL A 95 -3.93 4.94 -11.92
N ALA A 96 -4.87 5.77 -12.39
CA ALA A 96 -6.29 5.43 -12.43
C ALA A 96 -6.75 4.83 -13.78
N THR A 97 -6.03 5.09 -14.87
CA THR A 97 -6.48 4.69 -16.21
C THR A 97 -5.76 3.47 -16.79
N ASP A 98 -4.52 3.19 -16.38
CA ASP A 98 -3.78 2.01 -16.79
C ASP A 98 -3.71 1.00 -15.62
N PRO A 99 -4.36 -0.19 -15.74
CA PRO A 99 -4.39 -1.16 -14.65
C PRO A 99 -3.01 -1.74 -14.33
N ALA A 100 -2.12 -1.91 -15.31
CA ALA A 100 -0.78 -2.42 -15.07
C ALA A 100 0.06 -1.41 -14.28
N ILE A 101 -0.02 -0.13 -14.62
CA ILE A 101 0.63 0.94 -13.86
C ILE A 101 0.01 1.07 -12.47
N SER A 102 -1.32 0.96 -12.36
CA SER A 102 -2.05 1.01 -11.10
C SER A 102 -1.53 -0.03 -10.09
N PHE A 103 -1.45 -1.31 -10.51
CA PHE A 103 -0.93 -2.37 -9.66
C PHE A 103 0.57 -2.26 -9.39
N ARG A 104 1.37 -1.81 -10.39
CA ARG A 104 2.80 -1.57 -10.19
C ARG A 104 3.04 -0.47 -9.16
N ALA A 105 2.26 0.61 -9.19
CA ALA A 105 2.32 1.69 -8.22
C ALA A 105 1.98 1.23 -6.80
N ALA A 106 0.93 0.42 -6.65
CA ALA A 106 0.59 -0.19 -5.36
C ALA A 106 1.73 -1.09 -4.84
N LEU A 107 2.27 -1.98 -5.67
CA LEU A 107 3.40 -2.83 -5.28
C LEU A 107 4.65 -2.00 -4.95
N TRP A 108 4.94 -0.96 -5.73
CA TRP A 108 6.04 -0.04 -5.46
C TRP A 108 5.88 0.61 -4.09
N PHE A 109 4.69 1.15 -3.78
CA PHE A 109 4.45 1.77 -2.47
C PHE A 109 4.63 0.77 -1.33
N TRP A 110 4.09 -0.44 -1.50
CA TRP A 110 4.24 -1.51 -0.52
C TRP A 110 5.71 -1.85 -0.25
N MET A 111 6.49 -2.09 -1.30
CA MET A 111 7.88 -2.50 -1.17
C MET A 111 8.76 -1.41 -0.53
N ASN A 112 8.47 -0.15 -0.79
CA ASN A 112 9.25 0.98 -0.29
C ASN A 112 8.83 1.46 1.10
N ASN A 113 7.55 1.35 1.47
CA ASN A 113 7.02 1.97 2.70
C ASN A 113 6.47 0.97 3.73
N VAL A 114 6.05 -0.23 3.32
CA VAL A 114 5.29 -1.15 4.20
C VAL A 114 6.02 -2.47 4.43
N HIS A 115 6.72 -2.99 3.43
CA HIS A 115 7.29 -4.32 3.43
C HIS A 115 8.24 -4.59 4.61
N SER A 116 9.03 -3.61 5.01
CA SER A 116 10.02 -3.73 6.10
C SER A 116 9.39 -3.97 7.48
N VAL A 117 8.12 -3.62 7.68
CA VAL A 117 7.44 -3.71 8.98
C VAL A 117 6.48 -4.89 9.11
N ILE A 118 6.35 -5.73 8.07
CA ILE A 118 5.44 -6.89 8.10
C ILE A 118 5.71 -7.83 9.29
N GLY A 119 6.99 -8.02 9.65
CA GLY A 119 7.38 -8.85 10.78
C GLY A 119 6.93 -8.33 12.16
N GLN A 120 6.43 -7.09 12.24
CA GLN A 120 5.93 -6.49 13.47
C GLN A 120 4.42 -6.74 13.68
N GLY A 121 3.74 -7.29 12.67
CA GLY A 121 2.31 -7.58 12.68
C GLY A 121 1.49 -6.65 11.79
N PHE A 122 0.22 -7.00 11.57
CA PHE A 122 -0.64 -6.30 10.63
C PHE A 122 -0.89 -4.83 11.01
N GLY A 123 -1.01 -4.52 12.30
CA GLY A 123 -1.17 -3.15 12.80
C GLY A 123 -0.01 -2.23 12.42
N ALA A 124 1.22 -2.76 12.33
CA ALA A 124 2.36 -1.99 11.85
C ALA A 124 2.23 -1.65 10.36
N THR A 125 1.63 -2.53 9.56
CA THR A 125 1.34 -2.25 8.15
C THR A 125 0.24 -1.20 7.99
N ILE A 126 -0.80 -1.22 8.83
CA ILE A 126 -1.83 -0.15 8.86
C ILE A 126 -1.16 1.19 9.14
N ARG A 127 -0.29 1.24 10.16
CA ARG A 127 0.44 2.46 10.54
C ARG A 127 1.35 2.98 9.43
N ALA A 128 1.99 2.09 8.68
CA ALA A 128 2.84 2.45 7.55
C ALA A 128 2.05 2.97 6.35
N ILE A 129 0.83 2.48 6.14
CA ILE A 129 -0.07 2.95 5.07
C ILE A 129 -0.70 4.29 5.45
N ASN A 130 -1.35 4.36 6.61
CA ASN A 130 -2.00 5.57 7.11
C ASN A 130 -1.96 5.63 8.64
N GLY A 131 -0.87 6.18 9.17
CA GLY A 131 -0.65 6.29 10.61
C GLY A 131 -1.69 7.11 11.38
N MET A 132 -2.47 7.96 10.69
CA MET A 132 -3.53 8.76 11.31
C MET A 132 -4.73 7.94 11.77
N GLU A 133 -4.90 6.71 11.26
CA GLU A 133 -5.99 5.83 11.70
C GLU A 133 -5.72 5.20 13.06
N CYS A 134 -4.44 5.03 13.40
CA CYS A 134 -3.99 4.37 14.62
C CYS A 134 -4.17 5.25 15.87
N ASN A 135 -3.97 4.65 17.05
CA ASN A 135 -4.03 5.28 18.37
C ASN A 135 -5.38 5.98 18.65
N GLY A 136 -6.47 5.42 18.10
CA GLY A 136 -7.83 5.96 18.24
C GLY A 136 -8.19 7.07 17.26
N GLY A 137 -7.35 7.37 16.25
CA GLY A 137 -7.65 8.39 15.24
C GLY A 137 -8.83 8.01 14.34
N ASN A 138 -8.87 6.77 13.85
CA ASN A 138 -10.02 6.22 13.14
C ASN A 138 -10.19 4.72 13.43
N SER A 139 -10.69 4.41 14.63
CA SER A 139 -10.87 3.04 15.11
C SER A 139 -11.79 2.21 14.21
N ASN A 140 -12.76 2.83 13.52
CA ASN A 140 -13.64 2.13 12.59
C ASN A 140 -12.86 1.63 11.37
N SER A 141 -12.01 2.48 10.79
CA SER A 141 -11.13 2.09 9.69
C SER A 141 -10.20 0.96 10.11
N VAL A 142 -9.48 1.11 11.24
CA VAL A 142 -8.60 0.05 11.78
C VAL A 142 -9.35 -1.27 11.95
N THR A 143 -10.54 -1.21 12.55
CA THR A 143 -11.37 -2.40 12.78
C THR A 143 -11.76 -3.07 11.47
N SER A 144 -12.21 -2.31 10.46
CA SER A 144 -12.50 -2.84 9.13
C SER A 144 -11.25 -3.48 8.51
N ARG A 145 -10.08 -2.84 8.58
CA ARG A 145 -8.81 -3.41 8.08
C ARG A 145 -8.56 -4.80 8.65
N VAL A 146 -8.67 -4.91 9.99
CA VAL A 146 -8.41 -6.15 10.73
C VAL A 146 -9.44 -7.23 10.40
N GLN A 147 -10.72 -6.87 10.25
CA GLN A 147 -11.77 -7.81 9.86
C GLN A 147 -11.49 -8.43 8.49
N TYR A 148 -11.18 -7.63 7.47
CA TYR A 148 -10.82 -8.19 6.15
C TYR A 148 -9.55 -9.04 6.23
N TYR A 149 -8.53 -8.57 6.96
CA TYR A 149 -7.30 -9.35 7.10
C TYR A 149 -7.52 -10.72 7.72
N THR A 150 -8.25 -10.78 8.82
CA THR A 150 -8.60 -12.05 9.46
C THR A 150 -9.48 -12.94 8.57
N GLN A 151 -10.44 -12.37 7.83
CA GLN A 151 -11.26 -13.14 6.87
C GLN A 151 -10.41 -13.78 5.77
N TYR A 152 -9.47 -13.04 5.18
CA TYR A 152 -8.60 -13.58 4.13
C TYR A 152 -7.60 -14.58 4.68
N CYS A 153 -7.02 -14.34 5.87
CA CYS A 153 -6.20 -15.34 6.56
C CYS A 153 -6.94 -16.67 6.73
N ASN A 154 -8.22 -16.62 7.13
CA ASN A 154 -9.07 -17.80 7.25
C ASN A 154 -9.30 -18.50 5.91
N GLN A 155 -9.59 -17.76 4.84
CA GLN A 155 -9.78 -18.33 3.49
C GLN A 155 -8.50 -19.00 2.95
N LEU A 156 -7.34 -18.44 3.30
CA LEU A 156 -6.03 -18.94 2.86
C LEU A 156 -5.47 -20.03 3.77
N GLY A 157 -6.14 -20.37 4.88
CA GLY A 157 -5.68 -21.36 5.85
C GLY A 157 -4.40 -20.95 6.58
N VAL A 158 -4.19 -19.65 6.79
CA VAL A 158 -3.02 -19.10 7.50
C VAL A 158 -3.46 -18.41 8.79
N ALA A 159 -2.67 -18.51 9.85
CA ALA A 159 -2.93 -17.76 11.07
C ALA A 159 -2.69 -16.26 10.84
N PRO A 160 -3.57 -15.36 11.34
CA PRO A 160 -3.39 -13.92 11.19
C PRO A 160 -2.19 -13.39 12.01
N GLY A 161 -1.71 -14.15 13.00
CA GLY A 161 -0.65 -13.72 13.91
C GLY A 161 -1.13 -12.69 14.94
N ASP A 162 -0.17 -12.11 15.65
CA ASP A 162 -0.39 -11.13 16.71
C ASP A 162 -0.29 -9.68 16.17
N ASN A 163 -0.51 -8.69 17.04
CA ASN A 163 -0.38 -7.26 16.74
C ASN A 163 -1.23 -6.80 15.54
N LEU A 164 -2.49 -7.21 15.51
CA LEU A 164 -3.39 -6.91 14.40
C LEU A 164 -3.84 -5.45 14.35
N GLN A 165 -3.97 -4.81 15.51
CA GLN A 165 -4.42 -3.43 15.63
C GLN A 165 -3.25 -2.46 15.80
N CYS A 166 -3.56 -1.21 15.51
CA CYS A 166 -2.83 -0.02 15.91
C CYS A 166 -3.88 0.99 16.40
#